data_AF-A0A5J4Y4N1-F1
#
_entry.id   AF-A0A5J4Y4N1-F1
#
_cell.length_a   1.000
_cell.length_b   1.000
_cell.length_c   1.000
_cell.angle_alpha   90.00
_cell.angle_beta   90.00
_cell.angle_gamma   90.00
#
_symmetry.space_group_name_H-M   'P 1'
#
loop_
_entity.id
_entity.type
_entity.pdbx_description
1 polymer ?
#
loop_
_entity_poly.entity_id
_entity_poly.type
_entity_poly.pdbx_seq_one_letter_code
_entity_poly.pdbx_strand_id
1 'polypeptide(L)'
;MVNVPKTKRAYCKDKNCRKHTVHKVTQYKTGKASLYAQGKRRYDRKQAGYGGQTKPVFHKKAKTTKKIVLRLACQQCKAVHMHAIKRCKHFEIGGDSKKKSAVY
;
A
#
# COMPACT_ATOMS: atom_id res chain seq x y z
N MET A 1 11.43 14.45 3.63
CA MET A 1 11.62 13.20 2.87
C MET A 1 11.56 12.03 3.84
N VAL A 2 10.81 10.97 3.54
CA VAL A 2 10.74 9.76 4.37
C VAL A 2 11.43 8.63 3.63
N ASN A 3 12.52 8.11 4.19
CA ASN A 3 13.28 6.98 3.66
C ASN A 3 13.02 5.73 4.52
N VAL A 4 12.73 4.60 3.87
CA VAL A 4 12.54 3.30 4.53
C VAL A 4 13.50 2.28 3.92
N PRO A 5 14.19 1.44 4.72
CA PRO A 5 15.11 0.45 4.18
C PRO A 5 14.38 -0.63 3.36
N LYS A 6 15.06 -1.20 2.37
CA LYS A 6 14.58 -2.31 1.53
C LYS A 6 14.40 -3.62 2.32
N THR A 7 15.05 -3.74 3.48
CA THR A 7 14.96 -4.88 4.38
C THR A 7 14.63 -4.41 5.80
N LYS A 8 13.79 -5.16 6.51
CA LYS A 8 13.43 -4.86 7.90
C LYS A 8 13.29 -6.16 8.69
N ARG A 9 13.85 -6.23 9.89
CA ARG A 9 13.52 -7.29 10.85
C ARG A 9 12.19 -6.97 11.51
N ALA A 10 11.21 -7.88 11.38
CA ALA A 10 9.88 -7.71 11.93
C ALA A 10 9.31 -9.07 12.35
N TYR A 11 8.31 -9.06 13.23
CA TYR A 11 7.63 -10.28 13.66
C TYR A 11 6.82 -10.88 12.51
N CYS A 12 7.08 -12.14 12.18
CA CYS A 12 6.27 -12.91 11.23
C CYS A 12 5.17 -13.67 11.96
N LYS A 13 3.91 -13.33 11.67
CA LYS A 13 2.70 -13.95 12.27
C LYS A 13 2.34 -15.31 11.67
N ASP A 14 3.04 -15.72 10.62
CA ASP A 14 2.79 -17.00 9.97
C ASP A 14 3.01 -18.16 10.95
N LYS A 15 2.16 -19.20 10.85
CA LYS A 15 2.19 -20.34 11.77
C LYS A 15 3.54 -21.05 11.77
N ASN A 16 4.26 -21.03 10.65
CA ASN A 16 5.54 -21.71 10.48
C ASN A 16 6.73 -20.91 11.00
N CYS A 17 6.55 -19.61 11.28
CA CYS A 17 7.64 -18.73 11.72
C CYS A 17 7.49 -18.29 13.17
N ARG A 18 6.37 -17.63 13.52
CA ARG A 18 6.09 -17.05 14.85
C ARG A 18 7.29 -16.41 15.56
N LYS A 19 8.17 -15.74 14.79
CA LYS A 19 9.43 -15.16 15.27
C LYS A 19 9.82 -13.94 14.44
N HIS A 20 10.80 -13.19 14.92
CA HIS A 20 11.36 -12.06 14.18
C HIS A 20 12.25 -12.55 13.03
N THR A 21 11.85 -12.26 11.81
CA THR A 21 12.56 -12.65 10.59
C THR A 21 12.87 -11.43 9.72
N VAL A 22 13.77 -11.60 8.76
CA VAL A 22 14.08 -10.56 7.77
C VAL A 22 12.96 -10.51 6.73
N HIS A 23 12.39 -9.33 6.53
CA HIS A 23 11.35 -9.06 5.56
C HIS A 23 11.89 -8.16 4.44
N LYS A 24 11.54 -8.49 3.19
CA LYS A 24 11.70 -7.59 2.04
C LYS A 24 10.58 -6.56 2.07
N VAL A 25 10.95 -5.28 2.07
CA VAL A 25 10.02 -4.15 2.12
C VAL A 25 9.78 -3.65 0.70
N THR A 26 8.51 -3.58 0.31
CA THR A 26 8.09 -3.01 -0.98
C THR A 26 6.93 -2.05 -0.77
N GLN A 27 6.74 -1.09 -1.69
CA GLN A 27 5.56 -0.24 -1.66
C GLN A 27 4.35 -1.02 -2.19
N TYR A 28 3.24 -1.00 -1.47
CA TYR A 28 1.99 -1.55 -1.96
C TYR A 28 1.49 -0.75 -3.17
N LYS A 29 1.05 -1.45 -4.21
CA LYS A 29 0.33 -0.91 -5.35
C LYS A 29 -1.05 -1.56 -5.41
N THR A 30 -2.06 -0.75 -5.69
CA THR A 30 -3.43 -1.26 -5.94
C THR A 30 -3.43 -2.06 -7.24
N GLY A 31 -4.05 -3.25 -7.22
CA GLY A 31 -4.21 -4.07 -8.41
C GLY A 31 -5.32 -3.56 -9.34
N LYS A 32 -5.45 -4.19 -10.52
CA LYS A 32 -6.55 -3.94 -11.46
C LYS A 32 -7.89 -4.28 -10.80
N ALA A 33 -8.89 -3.42 -10.98
CA ALA A 33 -10.23 -3.68 -10.46
C ALA A 33 -10.89 -4.82 -11.25
N SER A 34 -11.45 -5.81 -10.54
CA SER A 34 -12.17 -6.93 -11.15
C SER A 34 -13.59 -6.52 -11.55
N LEU A 35 -14.02 -6.95 -12.74
CA LEU A 35 -15.39 -6.70 -13.26
C LEU A 35 -16.43 -7.62 -12.63
N TYR A 36 -16.03 -8.81 -12.21
CA TYR A 36 -16.94 -9.85 -11.72
C TYR A 36 -17.28 -9.71 -10.23
N ALA A 37 -16.66 -8.75 -9.53
CA ALA A 37 -17.00 -8.43 -8.15
C ALA A 37 -18.49 -8.06 -8.05
N GLN A 38 -19.17 -8.57 -7.01
CA GLN A 38 -20.62 -8.39 -6.84
C GLN A 38 -21.06 -6.92 -6.93
N GLY A 39 -20.27 -5.99 -6.35
CA GLY A 39 -20.55 -4.56 -6.39
C GLY A 39 -20.50 -3.97 -7.80
N LYS A 40 -19.53 -4.40 -8.62
CA LYS A 40 -19.39 -3.93 -10.00
C LYS A 40 -20.52 -4.50 -10.89
N ARG A 41 -20.82 -5.80 -10.78
CA ARG A 41 -21.98 -6.43 -11.45
C ARG A 41 -23.29 -5.71 -11.14
N ARG A 42 -23.52 -5.37 -9.86
CA ARG A 42 -24.71 -4.63 -9.42
C ARG A 42 -24.74 -3.21 -10.00
N TYR A 43 -23.60 -2.52 -10.00
CA TYR A 43 -23.49 -1.16 -10.55
C TYR A 43 -23.79 -1.14 -12.05
N ASP A 44 -23.20 -2.05 -12.81
CA ASP A 44 -23.38 -2.12 -14.26
C ASP A 44 -24.83 -2.47 -14.63
N ARG A 45 -25.45 -3.41 -13.90
CA ARG A 45 -26.88 -3.69 -14.05
C ARG A 45 -27.77 -2.48 -13.73
N LYS A 46 -27.42 -1.71 -12.70
CA LYS A 46 -28.18 -0.51 -12.34
C LYS A 46 -28.02 0.61 -13.39
N GLN A 47 -26.85 0.70 -14.00
CA GLN A 47 -26.51 1.72 -14.98
C GLN A 47 -27.07 1.42 -16.38
N ALA A 48 -27.49 0.19 -16.66
CA ALA A 48 -28.04 -0.20 -17.96
C ALA A 48 -29.41 0.44 -18.21
N GLY A 49 -29.68 0.80 -19.47
CA GLY A 49 -30.91 1.46 -19.90
C GLY A 49 -30.83 2.99 -19.84
N TYR A 50 -31.99 3.63 -19.76
CA TYR A 50 -32.11 5.10 -19.68
C TYR A 50 -32.10 5.59 -18.22
N GLY A 51 -31.88 6.89 -18.00
CA GLY A 51 -31.87 7.52 -16.68
C GLY A 51 -30.51 8.06 -16.20
N GLY A 52 -29.46 7.92 -17.02
CA GLY A 52 -28.16 8.56 -16.79
C GLY A 52 -27.38 7.97 -15.62
N GLN A 53 -26.64 8.81 -14.90
CA GLN A 53 -25.73 8.37 -13.84
C GLN A 53 -26.48 7.96 -12.55
N THR A 54 -26.38 6.69 -12.15
CA THR A 54 -27.22 6.13 -11.07
C THR A 54 -26.61 6.11 -9.66
N LYS A 55 -25.32 6.47 -9.51
CA LYS A 55 -24.65 6.62 -8.22
C LYS A 55 -23.86 7.94 -8.14
N PRO A 56 -23.72 8.53 -6.94
CA PRO A 56 -22.97 9.77 -6.77
C PRO A 56 -21.52 9.66 -7.22
N VAL A 57 -21.03 10.71 -7.89
CA VAL A 57 -19.62 10.90 -8.24
C VAL A 57 -19.01 11.90 -7.25
N PHE A 58 -17.85 11.57 -6.69
CA PHE A 58 -17.20 12.42 -5.71
C PHE A 58 -16.32 13.49 -6.38
N HIS A 59 -16.61 14.77 -6.13
CA HIS A 59 -15.88 15.91 -6.73
C HIS A 59 -14.95 16.65 -5.77
N LYS A 60 -15.26 16.70 -4.46
CA LYS A 60 -14.59 17.60 -3.49
C LYS A 60 -13.35 16.97 -2.84
N LYS A 61 -12.32 16.64 -3.64
CA LYS A 61 -11.06 16.03 -3.11
C LYS A 61 -10.19 17.04 -2.36
N ALA A 62 -10.14 16.93 -1.04
CA ALA A 62 -9.29 17.79 -0.19
C ALA A 62 -7.88 17.24 0.09
N LYS A 63 -7.67 15.92 0.09
CA LYS A 63 -6.39 15.34 0.50
C LYS A 63 -5.35 15.40 -0.63
N THR A 64 -4.19 15.99 -0.33
CA THR A 64 -3.04 16.13 -1.24
C THR A 64 -2.10 14.92 -1.21
N THR A 65 -2.15 14.10 -0.16
CA THR A 65 -1.30 12.91 0.01
C THR A 65 -2.14 11.65 0.26
N LYS A 66 -1.49 10.48 0.29
CA LYS A 66 -2.09 9.20 0.69
C LYS A 66 -1.29 8.60 1.85
N LYS A 67 -1.88 7.69 2.63
CA LYS A 67 -1.11 6.85 3.55
C LYS A 67 -0.40 5.79 2.71
N ILE A 68 0.92 5.73 2.83
CA ILE A 68 1.70 4.72 2.13
C ILE A 68 1.62 3.42 2.93
N VAL A 69 1.40 2.31 2.23
CA VAL A 69 1.38 0.99 2.84
C VAL A 69 2.61 0.23 2.36
N LEU A 70 3.39 -0.26 3.32
CA LEU A 70 4.52 -1.13 3.09
C LEU A 70 4.03 -2.58 3.05
N ARG A 71 4.41 -3.28 1.99
CA ARG A 71 4.23 -4.72 1.87
C ARG A 71 5.52 -5.40 2.37
N LEU A 72 5.43 -6.03 3.54
CA LEU A 72 6.52 -6.77 4.18
C LEU A 72 6.40 -8.24 3.80
N ALA A 73 7.29 -8.75 2.97
CA ALA A 73 7.34 -10.17 2.59
C ALA A 73 8.42 -10.89 3.40
N CYS A 74 8.04 -11.88 4.20
CA CYS A 74 8.98 -12.71 4.96
C CYS A 74 9.87 -13.51 4.00
N GLN A 75 11.19 -13.50 4.21
CA GLN A 75 12.10 -14.27 3.35
C GLN A 75 12.03 -15.79 3.60
N GLN A 76 11.55 -16.23 4.77
CA GLN A 76 11.47 -17.65 5.13
C GLN A 76 10.18 -18.31 4.62
N CYS A 77 9.01 -17.82 5.06
CA CYS A 77 7.71 -18.42 4.72
C CYS A 77 6.97 -17.71 3.58
N LYS A 78 7.54 -16.64 3.01
CA LYS A 78 6.92 -15.82 1.94
C LYS A 78 5.59 -15.15 2.33
N ALA A 79 5.13 -15.31 3.57
CA ALA A 79 3.95 -14.62 4.09
C ALA A 79 4.13 -13.10 4.00
N VAL A 80 3.02 -12.42 3.70
CA VAL A 80 3.01 -10.98 3.46
C VAL A 80 2.18 -10.27 4.52
N HIS A 81 2.75 -9.21 5.10
CA HIS A 81 2.07 -8.34 6.04
C HIS A 81 2.02 -6.90 5.52
N MET A 82 0.86 -6.25 5.65
CA MET A 82 0.67 -4.85 5.25
C MET A 82 0.87 -3.93 6.45
N HIS A 83 1.77 -2.96 6.32
CA HIS A 83 2.06 -1.98 7.37
C HIS A 83 1.88 -0.56 6.85
N ALA A 84 0.84 0.14 7.32
CA ALA A 84 0.58 1.52 6.93
C ALA A 84 1.42 2.50 7.74
N ILE A 85 2.03 3.47 7.07
CA ILE A 85 2.74 4.59 7.70
C ILE A 85 1.89 5.86 7.73
N LYS A 86 2.36 6.88 8.48
CA LYS A 86 1.77 8.23 8.44
C LYS A 86 1.87 8.83 7.03
N ARG A 87 1.05 9.84 6.75
CA ARG A 87 1.04 10.53 5.44
C ARG A 87 2.36 11.28 5.24
N CYS A 88 2.93 11.19 4.06
CA CYS A 88 4.11 11.96 3.64
C CYS A 88 3.95 12.39 2.17
N LYS A 89 4.63 13.49 1.80
CA LYS A 89 4.65 14.00 0.41
C LYS A 89 5.70 13.28 -0.44
N HIS A 90 6.91 13.14 0.10
CA HIS A 90 8.04 12.48 -0.55
C HIS A 90 8.42 11.22 0.23
N PHE A 91 8.45 10.09 -0.48
CA PHE A 91 8.74 8.77 0.07
C PHE A 91 9.65 8.00 -0.87
N GLU A 92 10.67 7.39 -0.31
CA GLU A 92 11.64 6.56 -1.03
C GLU A 92 11.92 5.28 -0.25
N ILE A 93 12.32 4.23 -0.98
CA ILE A 93 12.71 2.94 -0.40
C ILE A 93 14.16 2.66 -0.75
N GLY A 94 15.01 2.62 0.28
CA GLY A 94 16.44 2.35 0.16
C GLY A 94 17.23 3.50 -0.45
N GLY A 95 16.88 4.74 -0.10
CA GLY A 95 17.72 5.90 -0.36
C GLY A 95 18.93 5.92 0.58
N ASP A 96 19.87 6.82 0.33
CA ASP A 96 21.11 6.92 1.11
C ASP A 96 20.85 7.32 2.56
N SER A 97 21.67 6.78 3.46
CA SER A 97 21.67 7.20 4.85
C SER A 97 22.28 8.60 4.96
N LYS A 98 21.71 9.41 5.86
CA LYS A 98 22.27 10.74 6.16
C LYS A 98 23.65 10.56 6.79
N LYS A 99 24.68 11.16 6.20
CA LYS A 99 26.03 11.22 6.79
C LYS A 99 26.02 12.12 8.03
N LYS A 100 26.77 11.75 9.08
CA LYS A 100 26.79 12.46 10.38
C LYS A 100 27.48 13.83 10.34
N SER A 101 28.22 14.15 9.27
CA SER A 101 28.89 15.42 9.08
C SER A 101 29.20 15.60 7.60
N ALA A 102 28.39 16.39 6.91
CA ALA A 102 28.77 16.95 5.61
C ALA A 102 28.83 18.46 5.83
N VAL A 103 30.01 19.05 5.61
CA VAL A 103 30.11 20.48 5.39
C VAL A 103 29.32 20.74 4.10
N TYR A 104 28.38 21.67 4.18
CA TYR A 104 27.40 21.96 3.15
C TYR A 104 28.04 22.35 1.82
#